data_AF-A0A3D9JLW9-F1
#
_entry.id   AF-A0A3D9JLW9-F1
#
_cell.length_a   1.000
_cell.length_b   1.000
_cell.length_c   1.000
_cell.angle_alpha   90.00
_cell.angle_beta   90.00
_cell.angle_gamma   90.00
#
_symmetry.space_group_name_H-M   'P 1'
#
loop_
_entity.id
_entity.type
_entity.pdbx_description
1 polymer ?
#
loop_
_entity_poly.entity_id
_entity_poly.type
_entity_poly.pdbx_seq_one_letter_code
_entity_poly.pdbx_strand_id
1 'polypeptide(L)'
;MSSILKVIEKLKLNALNIEDVPESFSSDVYKLTLACGETVFVKIPFNKDKLFREFQMLETLKDIIPVPKVLDIWYGDESTTGALLLSSIQGMPCTGEVDKKLSYEIGVYLAMLHEVRTPGYGYHVTDGFKQLDQNNWRMHIKRNFEKWKEPCKQILDSKFQSIRPMLALEKVLPFYDFYDAFCAVVWCKNRGIEKNQTFLQENIVTLRNTVGY
;
A
#
# COMPACT_ATOMS: atom_id res chain seq x y z
N MET A 1 -15.83 -26.42 7.21
CA MET A 1 -16.35 -25.35 8.08
C MET A 1 -16.01 -24.03 7.41
N SER A 2 -16.97 -23.12 7.20
CA SER A 2 -16.71 -21.86 6.51
C SER A 2 -15.60 -21.07 7.24
N SER A 3 -14.65 -20.49 6.50
CA SER A 3 -13.48 -19.78 7.05
C SER A 3 -13.90 -18.73 8.10
N ILE A 4 -15.00 -18.03 7.86
CA ILE A 4 -15.59 -17.05 8.78
C ILE A 4 -16.07 -17.65 10.11
N LEU A 5 -16.67 -18.85 10.12
CA LEU A 5 -17.17 -19.46 11.36
C LEU A 5 -16.03 -19.77 12.33
N LYS A 6 -14.89 -20.21 11.78
CA LYS A 6 -13.68 -20.44 12.57
C LYS A 6 -13.12 -19.14 13.13
N VAL A 7 -13.13 -18.06 12.36
CA VAL A 7 -12.70 -16.73 12.85
C VAL A 7 -13.62 -16.25 13.99
N ILE A 8 -14.94 -16.37 13.83
CA ILE A 8 -15.92 -16.01 14.86
C ILE A 8 -15.68 -16.77 16.16
N GLU A 9 -15.42 -18.07 16.09
CA GLU A 9 -15.08 -18.88 17.26
C GLU A 9 -13.77 -18.41 17.91
N LYS A 10 -12.71 -18.21 17.11
CA LYS A 10 -11.37 -17.85 17.62
C LYS A 10 -11.33 -16.45 18.24
N LEU A 11 -12.05 -15.51 17.65
CA LEU A 11 -12.19 -14.14 18.17
C LEU A 11 -13.36 -13.99 19.16
N LYS A 12 -14.06 -15.09 19.48
CA LYS A 12 -15.18 -15.14 20.44
C LYS A 12 -16.27 -14.11 20.15
N LEU A 13 -16.59 -13.94 18.86
CA LEU A 13 -17.56 -12.95 18.41
C LEU A 13 -19.00 -13.46 18.57
N ASN A 14 -19.87 -12.63 19.11
CA ASN A 14 -21.31 -12.90 19.15
C ASN A 14 -22.00 -12.23 17.96
N ALA A 15 -21.90 -12.84 16.78
CA ALA A 15 -22.44 -12.31 15.53
C ALA A 15 -23.91 -12.69 15.33
N LEU A 16 -24.77 -11.70 15.09
CA LEU A 16 -26.18 -11.88 14.72
C LEU A 16 -26.36 -12.03 13.21
N ASN A 17 -25.60 -11.27 12.43
CA ASN A 17 -25.66 -11.30 10.97
C ASN A 17 -24.26 -11.34 10.38
N ILE A 18 -24.13 -12.01 9.23
CA ILE A 18 -22.89 -12.11 8.45
C ILE A 18 -23.26 -11.80 7.00
N GLU A 19 -22.68 -10.76 6.44
CA GLU A 19 -22.85 -10.33 5.05
C GLU A 19 -21.51 -10.43 4.32
N ASP A 20 -21.51 -11.05 3.14
CA ASP A 20 -20.34 -11.02 2.26
C ASP A 20 -20.15 -9.60 1.70
N VAL A 21 -18.89 -9.15 1.64
CA VAL A 21 -18.54 -7.91 0.96
C VAL A 21 -18.06 -8.24 -0.46
N PRO A 22 -18.79 -7.83 -1.51
CA PRO A 22 -18.42 -8.14 -2.89
C PRO A 22 -17.11 -7.47 -3.31
N GLU A 23 -16.55 -7.93 -4.42
CA GLU A 23 -15.34 -7.37 -5.08
C GLU A 23 -14.03 -7.47 -4.27
N SER A 24 -13.93 -8.45 -3.36
CA SER A 24 -12.66 -8.75 -2.69
C SER A 24 -11.88 -9.86 -3.42
N PHE A 25 -10.95 -9.46 -4.30
CA PHE A 25 -10.18 -10.41 -5.12
C PHE A 25 -8.97 -11.05 -4.42
N SER A 26 -8.56 -10.51 -3.27
CA SER A 26 -7.28 -10.85 -2.66
C SER A 26 -7.35 -11.16 -1.15
N SER A 27 -8.57 -11.27 -0.64
CA SER A 27 -8.95 -11.58 0.74
C SER A 27 -10.42 -12.00 0.74
N ASP A 28 -10.88 -12.66 1.79
CA ASP A 28 -12.32 -12.74 2.07
C ASP A 28 -12.68 -11.63 3.07
N VAL A 29 -13.76 -10.91 2.83
CA VAL A 29 -14.20 -9.80 3.68
C VAL A 29 -15.67 -10.00 4.02
N TYR A 30 -15.97 -9.93 5.32
CA TYR A 30 -17.30 -10.09 5.86
C TYR A 30 -17.65 -8.88 6.71
N LYS A 31 -18.88 -8.41 6.57
CA LYS A 31 -19.49 -7.43 7.47
C LYS A 31 -20.32 -8.19 8.49
N LEU A 32 -20.08 -7.93 9.77
CA LEU A 32 -20.76 -8.59 10.87
C LEU A 32 -21.56 -7.56 11.66
N THR A 33 -22.79 -7.92 12.01
CA THR A 33 -23.57 -7.20 13.02
C THR A 33 -23.51 -8.00 14.32
N LEU A 34 -22.91 -7.42 15.36
CA LEU A 34 -22.77 -8.06 16.66
C LEU A 34 -24.07 -7.98 17.48
N ALA A 35 -24.20 -8.84 18.49
CA ALA A 35 -25.36 -8.85 19.40
C ALA A 35 -25.59 -7.53 20.15
N CYS A 36 -24.54 -6.73 20.34
CA CYS A 36 -24.63 -5.39 20.90
C CYS A 36 -25.14 -4.32 19.90
N GLY A 37 -25.39 -4.69 18.65
CA GLY A 37 -25.79 -3.78 17.57
C GLY A 37 -24.62 -3.14 16.81
N GLU A 38 -23.38 -3.38 17.23
CA GLU A 38 -22.20 -2.83 16.57
C GLU A 38 -21.93 -3.50 15.22
N THR A 39 -21.52 -2.71 14.22
CA THR A 39 -21.06 -3.21 12.92
C THR A 39 -19.54 -3.25 12.88
N VAL A 40 -19.00 -4.44 12.62
CA VAL A 40 -17.56 -4.70 12.48
C VAL A 40 -17.28 -5.42 11.16
N PHE A 41 -16.02 -5.39 10.72
CA PHE A 41 -15.59 -6.09 9.53
C PHE A 41 -14.54 -7.15 9.88
N VAL A 42 -14.72 -8.37 9.36
CA VAL A 42 -13.71 -9.42 9.43
C VAL A 42 -13.06 -9.53 8.07
N LYS A 43 -11.73 -9.42 8.05
CA LYS A 43 -10.94 -9.60 6.83
C LYS A 43 -9.98 -10.76 7.00
N ILE A 44 -10.06 -11.73 6.08
CA ILE A 44 -9.23 -12.93 6.02
C ILE A 44 -8.30 -12.82 4.80
N PRO A 45 -7.04 -12.43 4.97
CA PRO A 45 -6.13 -12.23 3.84
C PRO A 45 -5.71 -13.55 3.19
N PHE A 46 -5.45 -13.52 1.87
CA PHE A 46 -5.07 -14.71 1.10
C PHE A 46 -3.79 -15.41 1.60
N ASN A 47 -2.88 -14.68 2.25
CA ASN A 47 -1.67 -15.23 2.84
C ASN A 47 -1.24 -14.46 4.10
N LYS A 48 -0.32 -15.05 4.87
CA LYS A 48 0.14 -14.51 6.15
C LYS A 48 0.88 -13.17 6.00
N ASP A 49 1.70 -13.01 4.97
CA ASP A 49 2.41 -11.74 4.73
C ASP A 49 1.44 -10.58 4.49
N LYS A 50 0.30 -10.81 3.82
CA LYS A 50 -0.74 -9.79 3.64
C LYS A 50 -1.42 -9.43 4.95
N LEU A 51 -1.64 -10.39 5.85
CA LEU A 51 -2.18 -10.14 7.19
C LEU A 51 -1.30 -9.16 7.97
N PHE A 52 -0.01 -9.47 8.07
CA PHE A 52 0.92 -8.60 8.80
C PHE A 52 1.13 -7.25 8.11
N ARG A 53 1.17 -7.23 6.78
CA ARG A 53 1.28 -5.98 6.02
C ARG A 53 0.14 -5.02 6.31
N GLU A 54 -1.09 -5.53 6.27
CA GLU A 54 -2.26 -4.71 6.53
C GLU A 54 -2.35 -4.30 7.99
N PHE A 55 -2.16 -5.24 8.92
CA PHE A 55 -2.13 -4.95 10.36
C PHE A 55 -1.14 -3.84 10.70
N GLN A 56 0.12 -3.97 10.28
CA GLN A 56 1.17 -3.00 10.60
C GLN A 56 0.89 -1.62 9.99
N MET A 57 0.31 -1.58 8.78
CA MET A 57 -0.03 -0.31 8.14
C MET A 57 -1.21 0.38 8.84
N LEU A 58 -2.25 -0.36 9.21
CA LEU A 58 -3.37 0.19 9.99
C LEU A 58 -2.88 0.74 11.34
N GLU A 59 -2.03 -0.01 12.04
CA GLU A 59 -1.44 0.45 13.31
C GLU A 59 -0.56 1.69 13.16
N THR A 60 0.16 1.82 12.03
CA THR A 60 0.99 3.00 11.73
C THR A 60 0.12 4.23 11.43
N LEU A 61 -1.04 4.05 10.80
CA LEU A 61 -1.85 5.15 10.27
C LEU A 61 -3.00 5.59 11.19
N LYS A 62 -3.40 4.78 12.19
CA LYS A 62 -4.63 4.97 12.99
C LYS A 62 -4.79 6.33 13.69
N ASP A 63 -3.69 6.98 14.02
CA ASP A 63 -3.68 8.29 14.71
C ASP A 63 -3.27 9.44 13.76
N ILE A 64 -3.10 9.15 12.47
CA ILE A 64 -2.64 10.10 11.45
C ILE A 64 -3.77 10.39 10.47
N ILE A 65 -4.39 9.36 9.90
CA ILE A 65 -5.50 9.51 8.96
C ILE A 65 -6.66 8.57 9.35
N PRO A 66 -7.89 8.85 8.91
CA PRO A 66 -9.01 7.94 9.13
C PRO A 66 -8.77 6.58 8.47
N VAL A 67 -8.49 5.57 9.29
CA VAL A 67 -8.39 4.16 8.88
C VAL A 67 -9.20 3.28 9.85
N PRO A 68 -9.61 2.07 9.45
CA PRO A 68 -10.29 1.16 10.35
C PRO A 68 -9.38 0.82 11.53
N LYS A 69 -9.91 0.88 12.75
CA LYS A 69 -9.19 0.44 13.94
C LYS A 69 -9.13 -1.08 13.95
N VAL A 70 -7.96 -1.64 14.24
CA VAL A 70 -7.83 -3.07 14.50
C VAL A 70 -8.35 -3.33 15.91
N LEU A 71 -9.52 -3.96 16.00
CA LEU A 71 -10.18 -4.29 17.27
C LEU A 71 -9.59 -5.56 17.89
N ASP A 72 -9.25 -6.53 17.04
CA ASP A 72 -8.60 -7.78 17.42
C ASP A 72 -7.91 -8.43 16.21
N ILE A 73 -7.00 -9.37 16.47
CA ILE A 73 -6.27 -10.12 15.45
C ILE A 73 -6.18 -11.59 15.83
N TRP A 74 -6.50 -12.46 14.86
CA TRP A 74 -6.19 -13.88 14.95
C TRP A 74 -5.07 -14.22 13.98
N TYR A 75 -3.95 -14.73 14.49
CA TYR A 75 -2.73 -15.03 13.70
C TYR A 75 -2.81 -16.31 12.86
N GLY A 76 -3.99 -16.93 12.79
CA GLY A 76 -4.21 -18.14 12.04
C GLY A 76 -3.67 -19.40 12.72
N ASP A 77 -3.60 -20.47 11.94
CA ASP A 77 -3.00 -21.76 12.27
C ASP A 77 -2.49 -22.45 10.99
N GLU A 78 -2.14 -23.73 11.05
CA GLU A 78 -1.63 -24.49 9.89
C GLU A 78 -2.60 -24.51 8.69
N SER A 79 -3.89 -24.32 8.93
CA SER A 79 -4.95 -24.42 7.91
C SER A 79 -5.55 -23.07 7.52
N THR A 80 -5.25 -21.99 8.23
CA THR A 80 -5.86 -20.67 7.99
C THR A 80 -4.85 -19.56 8.23
N THR A 81 -4.79 -18.60 7.31
CA THR A 81 -3.82 -17.50 7.32
C THR A 81 -3.94 -16.56 8.51
N GLY A 82 -5.15 -16.43 9.05
CA GLY A 82 -5.51 -15.52 10.13
C GLY A 82 -6.52 -14.46 9.66
N ALA A 83 -6.92 -13.58 10.57
CA ALA A 83 -7.93 -12.56 10.29
C ALA A 83 -7.73 -11.30 11.12
N LEU A 84 -8.18 -10.17 10.56
CA LEU A 84 -8.31 -8.89 11.26
C LEU A 84 -9.78 -8.65 11.58
N LEU A 85 -10.05 -8.23 12.81
CA LEU A 85 -11.32 -7.61 13.19
C LEU A 85 -11.15 -6.10 13.15
N LEU A 86 -11.94 -5.44 12.32
CA LEU A 86 -11.81 -4.03 12.01
C LEU A 86 -13.08 -3.26 12.41
N SER A 87 -12.91 -2.05 12.94
CA SER A 87 -14.02 -1.13 13.15
C SER A 87 -14.64 -0.68 11.82
N SER A 88 -15.92 -0.36 11.82
CA SER A 88 -16.53 0.32 10.67
C SER A 88 -16.03 1.76 10.53
N ILE A 89 -15.81 2.21 9.29
CA ILE A 89 -15.69 3.63 8.96
C ILE A 89 -17.05 4.10 8.44
N GLN A 90 -17.51 5.22 8.95
CA GLN A 90 -18.76 5.85 8.50
C GLN A 90 -18.52 6.61 7.20
N GLY A 91 -19.47 6.49 6.27
CA GLY A 91 -19.45 7.19 4.99
C GLY A 91 -19.75 6.29 3.82
N MET A 92 -19.50 6.80 2.61
CA MET A 92 -19.65 6.07 1.35
C MET A 92 -18.34 6.14 0.57
N PRO A 93 -18.00 5.12 -0.22
CA PRO A 93 -16.90 5.21 -1.16
C PRO A 93 -17.01 6.46 -2.05
N CYS A 94 -15.88 7.08 -2.39
CA CYS A 94 -15.82 8.25 -3.25
C CYS A 94 -16.08 7.89 -4.73
N THR A 95 -17.27 7.36 -5.03
CA THR A 95 -17.70 6.93 -6.38
C THR A 95 -18.54 7.98 -7.12
N GLY A 96 -18.93 9.07 -6.44
CA GLY A 96 -19.69 10.18 -7.01
C GLY A 96 -18.82 11.31 -7.58
N GLU A 97 -19.45 12.46 -7.85
CA GLU A 97 -18.74 13.66 -8.30
C GLU A 97 -17.81 14.20 -7.21
N VAL A 98 -16.57 14.52 -7.59
CA VAL A 98 -15.58 15.09 -6.69
C VAL A 98 -15.66 16.61 -6.76
N ASP A 99 -16.38 17.21 -5.82
CA ASP A 99 -16.47 18.66 -5.72
C ASP A 99 -15.16 19.29 -5.20
N LYS A 100 -15.14 20.63 -5.12
CA LYS A 100 -13.96 21.37 -4.64
C LYS A 100 -13.59 21.04 -3.19
N LYS A 101 -14.57 20.77 -2.34
CA LYS A 101 -14.36 20.47 -0.92
C LYS A 101 -13.75 19.08 -0.77
N LEU A 102 -14.34 18.07 -1.41
CA LEU A 102 -13.84 16.70 -1.38
C LEU A 102 -12.44 16.61 -2.01
N SER A 103 -12.20 17.31 -3.13
CA SER A 103 -10.85 17.44 -3.72
C SER A 103 -9.82 17.97 -2.74
N TYR A 104 -10.18 19.01 -1.97
CA TYR A 104 -9.30 19.59 -0.96
C TYR A 104 -9.02 18.61 0.18
N GLU A 105 -10.05 17.94 0.71
CA GLU A 105 -9.92 16.96 1.79
C GLU A 105 -9.06 15.75 1.37
N ILE A 106 -9.22 15.25 0.14
CA ILE A 106 -8.33 14.23 -0.44
C ILE A 106 -6.87 14.71 -0.46
N GLY A 107 -6.64 15.96 -0.88
CA GLY A 107 -5.31 16.56 -0.90
C GLY A 107 -4.68 16.66 0.50
N VAL A 108 -5.47 17.00 1.51
CA VAL A 108 -5.02 17.04 2.91
C VAL A 108 -4.59 15.64 3.38
N TYR A 109 -5.44 14.63 3.21
CA TYR A 109 -5.09 13.27 3.64
C TYR A 109 -3.90 12.69 2.87
N LEU A 110 -3.77 12.99 1.58
CA LEU A 110 -2.60 12.60 0.79
C LEU A 110 -1.32 13.26 1.31
N ALA A 111 -1.37 14.54 1.69
CA ALA A 111 -0.23 15.23 2.29
C ALA A 111 0.15 14.62 3.65
N MET A 112 -0.84 14.33 4.50
CA MET A 112 -0.61 13.67 5.79
C MET A 112 0.03 12.29 5.62
N LEU A 113 -0.43 11.50 4.64
CA LEU A 113 0.17 10.22 4.28
C LEU A 113 1.64 10.35 3.87
N HIS A 114 2.01 11.39 3.12
CA HIS A 114 3.40 11.64 2.72
C HIS A 114 4.32 12.05 3.88
N GLU A 115 3.78 12.50 5.01
CA GLU A 115 4.55 12.83 6.20
C GLU A 115 4.86 11.60 7.08
N VAL A 116 4.20 10.47 6.81
CA VAL A 116 4.42 9.22 7.54
C VAL A 116 5.80 8.66 7.21
N ARG A 117 6.69 8.61 8.21
CA ARG A 117 8.03 8.05 8.04
C ARG A 117 7.97 6.53 8.05
N THR A 118 8.62 5.91 7.07
CA THR A 118 8.86 4.46 7.02
C THR A 118 10.37 4.19 7.06
N PRO A 119 10.80 2.96 7.40
CA PRO A 119 12.23 2.61 7.42
C PRO A 119 12.94 2.68 6.05
N GLY A 120 12.18 2.87 4.97
CA GLY A 120 12.64 2.87 3.59
C GLY A 120 11.55 2.31 2.66
N TYR A 121 11.90 2.08 1.40
CA TYR A 121 11.07 1.30 0.50
C TYR A 121 11.08 -0.17 0.95
N GLY A 122 9.91 -0.74 1.14
CA GLY A 122 9.76 -2.08 1.64
C GLY A 122 8.33 -2.41 2.01
N TYR A 123 8.15 -3.51 2.72
CA TYR A 123 6.85 -3.95 3.21
C TYR A 123 7.01 -4.81 4.47
N HIS A 124 6.00 -4.79 5.33
CA HIS A 124 5.96 -5.68 6.48
C HIS A 124 5.64 -7.12 6.05
N VAL A 125 6.35 -8.06 6.69
CA VAL A 125 6.11 -9.51 6.66
C VAL A 125 6.02 -10.00 8.12
N THR A 126 5.83 -11.30 8.30
CA THR A 126 5.70 -11.92 9.63
C THR A 126 6.88 -11.58 10.56
N ASP A 127 8.10 -11.52 10.03
CA ASP A 127 9.34 -11.28 10.80
C ASP A 127 9.79 -9.81 10.83
N GLY A 128 8.89 -8.87 10.50
CA GLY A 128 9.16 -7.43 10.55
C GLY A 128 9.23 -6.75 9.18
N PHE A 129 9.90 -5.60 9.12
CA PHE A 129 9.97 -4.80 7.89
C PHE A 129 11.04 -5.35 6.94
N LYS A 130 10.61 -5.77 5.76
CA LYS A 130 11.50 -6.19 4.67
C LYS A 130 11.78 -5.01 3.75
N GLN A 131 13.02 -4.52 3.79
CA GLN A 131 13.49 -3.50 2.84
C GLN A 131 13.58 -4.08 1.43
N LEU A 132 13.35 -3.23 0.43
CA LEU A 132 13.67 -3.54 -0.95
C LEU A 132 15.19 -3.51 -1.15
N ASP A 133 15.69 -4.35 -2.07
CA ASP A 133 17.10 -4.37 -2.44
C ASP A 133 17.60 -2.96 -2.78
N GLN A 134 18.71 -2.57 -2.15
CA GLN A 134 19.36 -1.27 -2.34
C GLN A 134 18.46 -0.06 -2.04
N ASN A 135 17.32 -0.26 -1.37
CA ASN A 135 16.32 0.77 -1.15
C ASN A 135 15.94 1.51 -2.45
N ASN A 136 15.87 0.78 -3.57
CA ASN A 136 15.68 1.38 -4.90
C ASN A 136 14.32 0.98 -5.50
N TRP A 137 13.34 1.87 -5.35
CA TRP A 137 11.98 1.68 -5.87
C TRP A 137 11.93 1.47 -7.39
N ARG A 138 12.68 2.27 -8.17
CA ARG A 138 12.68 2.17 -9.64
C ARG A 138 13.22 0.82 -10.11
N MET A 139 14.30 0.35 -9.48
CA MET A 139 14.86 -0.97 -9.76
C MET A 139 13.89 -2.09 -9.38
N HIS A 140 13.20 -1.97 -8.24
CA HIS A 140 12.17 -2.93 -7.85
C HIS A 140 11.05 -3.03 -8.88
N ILE A 141 10.54 -1.90 -9.37
CA ILE A 141 9.51 -1.85 -10.41
C ILE A 141 10.01 -2.48 -11.72
N LYS A 142 11.24 -2.14 -12.16
CA LYS A 142 11.86 -2.77 -13.34
C LYS A 142 11.91 -4.29 -13.20
N ARG A 143 12.40 -4.79 -12.06
CA ARG A 143 12.52 -6.25 -11.81
C ARG A 143 11.16 -6.94 -11.77
N ASN A 144 10.17 -6.33 -11.12
CA ASN A 144 8.80 -6.86 -11.11
C ASN A 144 8.24 -6.94 -12.53
N PHE A 145 8.42 -5.89 -13.34
CA PHE A 145 7.99 -5.92 -14.73
C PHE A 145 8.63 -7.07 -15.49
N GLU A 146 9.96 -7.20 -15.48
CA GLU A 146 10.65 -8.27 -16.22
C GLU A 146 10.21 -9.68 -15.75
N LYS A 147 9.98 -9.85 -14.45
CA LYS A 147 9.47 -11.10 -13.88
C LYS A 147 8.08 -11.47 -14.42
N TRP A 148 7.18 -10.50 -14.55
CA TRP A 148 5.79 -10.74 -14.95
C TRP A 148 5.53 -10.65 -16.44
N LYS A 149 6.49 -10.13 -17.20
CA LYS A 149 6.41 -9.96 -18.66
C LYS A 149 6.02 -11.24 -19.39
N GLU A 150 6.71 -12.35 -19.12
CA GLU A 150 6.48 -13.61 -19.84
C GLU A 150 5.14 -14.27 -19.45
N PRO A 151 4.77 -14.39 -18.17
CA PRO A 151 3.42 -14.84 -17.78
C PRO A 151 2.31 -14.01 -18.41
N CYS A 152 2.45 -12.67 -18.46
CA CYS A 152 1.46 -11.81 -19.08
C CYS A 152 1.36 -12.04 -20.60
N LYS A 153 2.49 -12.24 -21.30
CA LYS A 153 2.51 -12.47 -22.75
C LYS A 153 1.69 -13.69 -23.18
N GLN A 154 1.60 -14.71 -22.33
CA GLN A 154 0.83 -15.93 -22.59
C GLN A 154 -0.69 -15.74 -22.46
N ILE A 155 -1.12 -14.68 -21.76
CA ILE A 155 -2.52 -14.40 -21.46
C ILE A 155 -3.04 -13.24 -22.33
N LEU A 156 -2.18 -12.27 -22.62
CA LEU A 156 -2.54 -11.09 -23.38
C LEU A 156 -2.77 -11.46 -24.86
N ASP A 157 -3.92 -11.03 -25.39
CA ASP A 157 -4.28 -11.11 -26.80
C ASP A 157 -3.14 -10.53 -27.67
N SER A 158 -2.87 -11.15 -28.82
CA SER A 158 -1.80 -10.74 -29.74
C SER A 158 -1.91 -9.26 -30.16
N LYS A 159 -3.12 -8.66 -30.13
CA LYS A 159 -3.30 -7.22 -30.36
C LYS A 159 -2.60 -6.33 -29.33
N PHE A 160 -2.35 -6.81 -28.11
CA PHE A 160 -1.55 -6.13 -27.09
C PHE A 160 -0.04 -6.25 -27.33
N GLN A 161 0.41 -7.02 -28.34
CA GLN A 161 1.81 -6.94 -28.81
C GLN A 161 2.12 -5.57 -29.46
N SER A 162 1.09 -4.77 -29.75
CA SER A 162 1.20 -3.36 -30.17
C SER A 162 1.29 -2.36 -29.01
N ILE A 163 1.20 -2.81 -27.75
CA ILE A 163 1.59 -1.97 -26.61
C ILE A 163 3.01 -1.51 -26.92
N ARG A 164 3.23 -0.17 -26.90
CA ARG A 164 4.53 0.43 -27.21
C ARG A 164 5.64 -0.43 -26.61
N PRO A 165 6.68 -0.78 -27.40
CA PRO A 165 7.83 -1.50 -26.85
C PRO A 165 8.21 -0.82 -25.55
N MET A 166 8.37 -1.61 -24.48
CA MET A 166 8.72 -1.02 -23.20
C MET A 166 9.94 -0.13 -23.42
N LEU A 167 9.82 1.13 -22.96
CA LEU A 167 10.93 2.07 -22.97
C LEU A 167 12.16 1.33 -22.46
N ALA A 168 13.30 1.44 -23.14
CA ALA A 168 14.53 0.84 -22.67
C ALA A 168 14.86 1.45 -21.30
N LEU A 169 14.41 0.81 -20.22
CA LEU A 169 14.43 1.40 -18.88
C LEU A 169 15.87 1.75 -18.47
N GLU A 170 16.86 1.03 -18.97
CA GLU A 170 18.29 1.32 -18.78
C GLU A 170 18.72 2.65 -19.40
N LYS A 171 18.08 3.07 -20.49
CA LYS A 171 18.32 4.36 -21.14
C LYS A 171 17.48 5.48 -20.52
N VAL A 172 16.31 5.15 -19.99
CA VAL A 172 15.31 6.14 -19.58
C VAL A 172 15.34 6.43 -18.08
N LEU A 173 15.61 5.43 -17.24
CA LEU A 173 15.73 5.63 -15.79
C LEU A 173 16.82 6.64 -15.41
N PRO A 174 18.03 6.64 -16.02
CA PRO A 174 19.03 7.67 -15.73
C PRO A 174 18.54 9.09 -16.00
N PHE A 175 17.74 9.29 -17.07
CA PHE A 175 17.13 10.60 -17.34
C PHE A 175 16.15 11.01 -16.24
N TYR A 176 15.30 10.09 -15.76
CA TYR A 176 14.39 10.38 -14.66
C TYR A 176 15.12 10.60 -13.34
N ASP A 177 16.16 9.83 -13.05
CA ASP A 177 16.99 10.02 -11.85
C ASP A 177 17.66 11.41 -11.88
N PHE A 178 18.19 11.83 -13.03
CA PHE A 178 18.69 13.19 -13.23
C PHE A 178 17.60 14.25 -13.05
N TYR A 179 16.46 14.10 -13.75
CA TYR A 179 15.39 15.08 -13.75
C TYR A 179 14.80 15.26 -12.36
N ASP A 180 14.53 14.17 -11.65
CA ASP A 180 13.97 14.20 -10.30
C ASP A 180 14.97 14.81 -9.31
N ALA A 181 16.26 14.46 -9.40
CA ALA A 181 17.30 15.06 -8.56
C ALA A 181 17.48 16.55 -8.85
N PHE A 182 17.43 16.96 -10.12
CA PHE A 182 17.48 18.36 -10.53
C PHE A 182 16.28 19.15 -9.96
N CYS A 183 15.07 18.62 -10.12
CA CYS A 183 13.85 19.22 -9.56
C CYS A 183 13.89 19.27 -8.03
N ALA A 184 14.43 18.26 -7.35
CA ALA A 184 14.60 18.24 -5.90
C ALA A 184 15.54 19.35 -5.41
N VAL A 185 16.65 19.61 -6.12
CA VAL A 185 17.55 20.73 -5.82
C VAL A 185 16.82 22.07 -5.95
N VAL A 186 16.04 22.26 -7.01
CA VAL A 186 15.21 23.48 -7.21
C VAL A 186 14.18 23.62 -6.08
N TRP A 187 13.55 22.51 -5.68
CA TRP A 187 12.58 22.49 -4.57
C TRP A 187 13.23 22.92 -3.25
N CYS A 188 14.42 22.40 -2.90
CA CYS A 188 15.17 22.80 -1.71
C CYS A 188 15.50 24.29 -1.72
N LYS A 189 15.91 24.84 -2.87
CA LYS A 189 16.17 26.28 -3.03
C LYS A 189 14.92 27.10 -2.72
N ASN A 190 13.76 26.69 -3.21
CA ASN A 190 12.49 27.41 -3.04
C ASN A 190 11.88 27.26 -1.64
N ARG A 191 12.18 26.18 -0.91
CA ARG A 191 11.60 25.86 0.41
C ARG A 191 12.56 26.08 1.59
N GLY A 192 13.81 26.47 1.32
CA GLY A 192 14.84 26.76 2.31
C GLY A 192 15.84 25.61 2.44
N ILE A 193 17.09 25.88 2.06
CA ILE A 193 18.17 24.88 2.02
C ILE A 193 18.56 24.39 3.41
N GLU A 194 18.65 25.29 4.39
CA GLU A 194 19.08 24.96 5.75
C GLU A 194 18.19 23.87 6.38
N LYS A 195 16.88 23.94 6.14
CA LYS A 195 15.90 22.96 6.65
C LYS A 195 15.95 21.61 5.93
N ASN A 196 16.52 21.56 4.73
CA ASN A 196 16.47 20.40 3.83
C ASN A 196 17.87 19.92 3.41
N GLN A 197 18.90 20.20 4.23
CA GLN A 197 20.30 20.00 3.86
C GLN A 197 20.61 18.54 3.49
N THR A 198 20.14 17.57 4.26
CA THR A 198 20.35 16.13 3.99
C THR A 198 19.78 15.73 2.63
N PHE A 199 18.51 16.06 2.38
CA PHE A 199 17.84 15.76 1.10
C PHE A 199 18.53 16.46 -0.07
N LEU A 200 19.02 17.70 0.12
CA LEU A 200 19.81 18.40 -0.89
C LEU A 200 21.11 17.65 -1.22
N GLN A 201 21.86 17.18 -0.21
CA GLN A 201 23.12 16.48 -0.44
C GLN A 201 22.91 15.14 -1.17
N GLU A 202 21.89 14.38 -0.79
CA GLU A 202 21.52 13.13 -1.47
C GLU A 202 21.26 13.37 -2.97
N ASN A 203 20.49 14.40 -3.31
CA ASN A 203 20.19 14.73 -4.70
C ASN A 203 21.40 15.29 -5.48
N ILE A 204 22.31 16.02 -4.83
CA ILE A 204 23.58 16.43 -5.45
C ILE A 204 24.45 15.21 -5.79
N VAL A 205 24.53 14.21 -4.91
CA VAL A 205 25.25 12.96 -5.18
C VAL A 205 24.64 12.24 -6.39
N THR A 206 23.31 12.13 -6.45
CA THR A 206 22.61 11.55 -7.61
C THR A 206 22.94 12.27 -8.90
N LEU A 207 22.94 13.61 -8.90
CA LEU A 207 23.32 14.40 -10.07
C LEU A 207 24.75 14.09 -10.54
N ARG A 208 25.74 14.12 -9.64
CA ARG A 208 27.15 13.81 -9.96
C ARG A 208 27.31 12.44 -10.61
N ASN A 209 26.69 11.42 -10.01
CA ASN A 209 26.70 10.06 -10.53
C ASN A 209 26.06 9.93 -11.92
N THR A 210 25.08 10.78 -12.23
CA THR A 210 24.35 10.71 -13.50
C THR A 210 25.05 11.51 -14.62
N VAL A 211 25.79 12.58 -14.28
CA VAL A 211 26.53 13.39 -15.26
C VAL A 211 27.99 12.99 -15.45
N GLY A 212 28.50 12.04 -14.66
CA GLY A 212 29.84 11.46 -14.83
C GLY A 212 31.01 12.32 -14.35
N TYR A 213 30.81 13.14 -13.30
CA TYR A 213 31.85 13.95 -12.66
C TYR A 213 32.16 13.48 -11.24
#